data_AF-A0A9N7QKI5-F1
#
_entry.id   AF-A0A9N7QKI5-F1
#
_cell.length_a   1.000
_cell.length_b   1.000
_cell.length_c   1.000
_cell.angle_alpha   90.00
_cell.angle_beta   90.00
_cell.angle_gamma   90.00
#
_symmetry.space_group_name_H-M   'P 1'
#
loop_
_entity.id
_entity.type
_entity.pdbx_description
1 polymer ?
#
loop_
_entity_poly.entity_id
_entity_poly.type
_entity_poly.pdbx_seq_one_letter_code
_entity_poly.pdbx_strand_id
1 'polypeptide(L)'
;MFPARRFGGGALAVYLDGQPVVDVWKGWADRKGEVPWSADSAPMVFSATKGMAATVIHRLADRGLIDYEAPVAQYWPEFAANGKEKLTVREVMRHAAGLSGLRGASQEDLLDHVVMEERLAAAAPGRLLGKPA
;
A
#
# COMPACT_ATOMS: atom_id res chain seq x y z
N MET A 1 26.92 2.67 6.46
CA MET A 1 25.56 2.15 6.14
C MET A 1 25.01 1.22 7.22
N PHE A 2 25.79 0.36 7.91
CA PHE A 2 25.30 -0.37 9.11
C PHE A 2 26.43 -0.44 10.15
N PRO A 3 26.47 0.42 11.19
CA PRO A 3 27.67 0.60 12.02
C PRO A 3 27.92 -0.55 13.02
N ALA A 4 26.92 -1.41 13.26
CA ALA A 4 27.05 -2.64 14.05
C ALA A 4 25.98 -3.65 13.63
N ARG A 5 26.18 -4.92 13.99
CA ARG A 5 25.26 -6.05 13.66
C ARG A 5 23.79 -5.77 13.98
N ARG A 6 23.53 -5.17 15.15
CA ARG A 6 22.18 -4.82 15.63
C ARG A 6 21.39 -3.84 14.74
N PHE A 7 22.05 -3.14 13.82
CA PHE A 7 21.41 -2.16 12.94
C PHE A 7 20.92 -2.78 11.61
N GLY A 8 21.05 -4.11 11.45
CA GLY A 8 20.49 -4.84 10.31
C GLY A 8 21.28 -4.66 9.01
N GLY A 9 20.56 -4.66 7.90
CA GLY A 9 21.08 -4.60 6.55
C GLY A 9 20.07 -3.98 5.58
N GLY A 10 20.47 -3.88 4.32
CA GLY A 10 19.65 -3.31 3.27
C GLY A 10 20.28 -3.46 1.91
N ALA A 11 19.48 -3.15 0.89
CA ALA A 11 19.88 -3.14 -0.52
C ALA A 11 19.53 -1.80 -1.17
N LEU A 12 20.28 -1.44 -2.20
CA LEU A 12 20.04 -0.29 -3.06
C LEU A 12 20.23 -0.72 -4.51
N ALA A 13 19.20 -0.49 -5.32
CA ALA A 13 19.28 -0.60 -6.76
C ALA A 13 18.98 0.76 -7.40
N VAL A 14 19.77 1.16 -8.39
CA VAL A 14 19.56 2.39 -9.18
C VAL A 14 19.51 2.02 -10.65
N TYR A 15 18.48 2.52 -11.33
CA TYR A 15 18.28 2.33 -12.75
C TYR A 15 18.39 3.68 -13.46
N LEU A 16 19.08 3.71 -14.60
CA LEU A 16 19.13 4.84 -15.52
C LEU A 16 18.62 4.34 -16.87
N ASP A 17 17.56 4.96 -17.39
CA ASP A 17 16.92 4.58 -18.65
C ASP A 17 16.57 3.08 -18.74
N GLY A 18 16.08 2.53 -17.62
CA GLY A 18 15.73 1.11 -17.49
C GLY A 18 16.91 0.15 -17.36
N GLN A 19 18.15 0.64 -17.38
CA GLN A 19 19.35 -0.17 -17.19
C GLN A 19 19.85 -0.10 -15.73
N PRO A 20 20.18 -1.23 -15.09
CA PRO A 20 20.74 -1.21 -13.75
C PRO A 20 22.16 -0.64 -13.76
N VAL A 21 22.40 0.40 -12.98
CA VAL A 21 23.73 1.06 -12.84
C VAL A 21 24.31 0.92 -11.43
N VAL A 22 23.46 0.59 -10.46
CA VAL A 22 23.87 0.20 -9.10
C VAL A 22 23.00 -0.98 -8.68
N ASP A 23 23.62 -2.01 -8.12
CA ASP A 23 22.96 -3.12 -7.44
C ASP A 23 23.88 -3.57 -6.30
N VAL A 24 23.55 -3.16 -5.07
CA VAL A 24 24.39 -3.41 -3.89
C VAL A 24 23.54 -3.77 -2.68
N TRP A 25 24.10 -4.61 -1.82
CA TRP A 25 23.53 -4.93 -0.52
C TRP A 25 24.61 -5.06 0.55
N LYS A 26 24.23 -4.84 1.81
CA LYS A 26 25.16 -4.97 2.94
C LYS A 26 24.41 -5.17 4.26
N GLY A 27 25.11 -5.72 5.24
CA GLY A 27 24.62 -5.84 6.62
C GLY A 27 24.07 -7.22 6.90
N TRP A 28 23.04 -7.28 7.75
CA TRP A 28 22.50 -8.53 8.30
C TRP A 28 20.98 -8.57 8.14
N ALA A 29 20.44 -9.72 7.76
CA ALA A 29 19.01 -9.95 7.59
C ALA A 29 18.27 -10.22 8.92
N ASP A 30 19.01 -10.48 10.00
CA ASP A 30 18.45 -10.80 11.31
C ASP A 30 19.00 -9.88 12.43
N ARG A 31 18.30 -9.83 13.56
CA ARG A 31 18.67 -8.97 14.69
C ARG A 31 19.92 -9.44 15.44
N LYS A 32 20.24 -10.74 15.42
CA LYS A 32 21.43 -11.28 16.08
C LYS A 32 22.69 -11.03 15.24
N GLY A 33 22.54 -10.76 13.96
CA GLY A 33 23.63 -10.57 13.03
C GLY A 33 24.37 -11.89 12.79
N GLU A 34 23.59 -12.93 12.55
CA GLU A 34 24.04 -14.28 12.22
C GLU A 34 23.81 -14.58 10.73
N VAL A 35 22.81 -13.94 10.12
CA VAL A 35 22.41 -14.11 8.73
C VAL A 35 22.85 -12.89 7.93
N PRO A 36 23.85 -13.00 7.04
CA PRO A 36 24.23 -11.91 6.16
C PRO A 36 23.07 -11.51 5.25
N TRP A 37 22.96 -10.22 4.95
CA TRP A 37 22.08 -9.77 3.88
C TRP A 37 22.62 -10.27 2.53
N SER A 38 21.73 -10.76 1.67
CA SER A 38 22.02 -11.24 0.31
C SER A 38 21.15 -10.50 -0.73
N ALA A 39 21.46 -10.70 -2.01
CA ALA A 39 20.61 -10.23 -3.12
C ALA A 39 19.16 -10.71 -2.98
N ASP A 40 18.95 -11.92 -2.45
CA ASP A 40 17.64 -12.55 -2.31
C ASP A 40 16.92 -12.22 -0.99
N SER A 41 17.50 -11.37 -0.14
CA SER A 41 16.86 -10.98 1.12
C SER A 41 15.62 -10.11 0.87
N ALA A 42 14.47 -10.57 1.34
CA ALA A 42 13.17 -9.92 1.12
C ALA A 42 12.62 -9.28 2.42
N PRO A 43 12.96 -8.01 2.73
CA PRO A 43 12.40 -7.31 3.88
C PRO A 43 10.94 -6.90 3.63
N MET A 44 10.20 -6.66 4.72
CA MET A 44 8.90 -5.99 4.63
C MET A 44 9.08 -4.56 4.11
N VAL A 45 8.43 -4.23 2.99
CA VAL A 45 8.55 -2.91 2.33
C VAL A 45 7.46 -1.90 2.72
N PHE A 46 6.55 -2.30 3.63
CA PHE A 46 5.47 -1.46 4.18
C PHE A 46 4.71 -0.66 3.10
N SER A 47 4.62 0.66 3.25
CA SER A 47 3.84 1.51 2.35
C SER A 47 4.40 1.61 0.94
N ALA A 48 5.62 1.14 0.66
CA ALA A 48 6.12 1.08 -0.72
C ALA A 48 5.22 0.22 -1.63
N THR A 49 4.51 -0.76 -1.05
CA THR A 49 3.51 -1.58 -1.78
C THR A 49 2.41 -0.74 -2.42
N LYS A 50 2.11 0.48 -1.91
CA LYS A 50 1.11 1.37 -2.53
C LYS A 50 1.47 1.76 -3.96
N GLY A 51 2.75 1.90 -4.29
CA GLY A 51 3.20 2.18 -5.66
C GLY A 51 2.86 1.04 -6.62
N MET A 52 3.05 -0.21 -6.19
CA MET A 52 2.66 -1.39 -6.96
C MET A 52 1.13 -1.49 -7.12
N ALA A 53 0.38 -1.34 -6.03
CA ALA A 53 -1.08 -1.36 -6.07
C ALA A 53 -1.65 -0.26 -7.00
N ALA A 54 -1.12 0.97 -6.90
CA ALA A 54 -1.50 2.07 -7.79
C ALA A 54 -1.18 1.75 -9.26
N THR A 55 -0.03 1.12 -9.54
CA THR A 55 0.35 0.70 -10.90
C THR A 55 -0.65 -0.30 -11.50
N VAL A 56 -1.18 -1.23 -10.69
CA VAL A 56 -2.23 -2.15 -11.14
C VAL A 56 -3.50 -1.37 -11.52
N ILE A 57 -3.94 -0.42 -10.69
CA ILE A 57 -5.10 0.42 -11.01
C ILE A 57 -4.86 1.25 -12.28
N HIS A 58 -3.67 1.84 -12.44
CA HIS A 58 -3.29 2.57 -13.66
C HIS A 58 -3.34 1.70 -14.91
N ARG A 59 -2.85 0.45 -14.83
CA ARG A 59 -2.94 -0.52 -15.94
C ARG A 59 -4.38 -0.91 -16.27
N LEU A 60 -5.26 -1.03 -15.28
CA LEU A 60 -6.68 -1.33 -15.50
C LEU A 60 -7.41 -0.12 -16.11
N ALA A 61 -7.07 1.09 -15.69
CA ALA A 61 -7.62 2.31 -16.27
C ALA A 61 -7.20 2.53 -17.73
N ASP A 62 -5.91 2.29 -18.03
CA ASP A 62 -5.39 2.30 -19.40
C ASP A 62 -6.14 1.32 -20.33
N ARG A 63 -6.62 0.20 -19.78
CA ARG A 63 -7.43 -0.81 -20.51
C ARG A 63 -8.92 -0.49 -20.55
N GLY A 64 -9.38 0.61 -19.95
CA GLY A 64 -10.79 0.95 -19.84
C GLY A 64 -11.60 0.07 -18.89
N LEU A 65 -10.95 -0.70 -18.00
CA LEU A 65 -11.61 -1.59 -17.03
C LEU A 65 -11.94 -0.88 -15.71
N ILE A 66 -11.21 0.18 -15.38
CA ILE A 66 -11.48 1.07 -14.25
C ILE A 66 -11.53 2.51 -14.76
N ASP A 67 -12.49 3.29 -14.29
CA ASP A 67 -12.57 4.73 -14.53
C ASP A 67 -12.28 5.47 -13.21
N TYR A 68 -11.41 6.47 -13.26
CA TYR A 68 -11.07 7.29 -12.10
C TYR A 68 -12.24 8.12 -11.58
N GLU A 69 -13.15 8.52 -12.46
CA GLU A 69 -14.32 9.32 -12.11
C GLU A 69 -15.52 8.45 -11.74
N ALA A 70 -15.46 7.14 -12.01
CA ALA A 70 -16.52 6.22 -11.59
C ALA A 70 -16.54 6.07 -10.07
N PRO A 71 -17.74 5.97 -9.45
CA PRO A 71 -17.87 5.57 -8.06
C PRO A 71 -17.25 4.19 -7.83
N VAL A 72 -16.53 4.01 -6.72
CA VAL A 72 -15.99 2.70 -6.31
C VAL A 72 -17.11 1.67 -6.21
N ALA A 73 -18.30 2.10 -5.77
CA ALA A 73 -19.50 1.28 -5.67
C ALA A 73 -19.92 0.60 -7.00
N GLN A 74 -19.46 1.10 -8.15
CA GLN A 74 -19.69 0.45 -9.45
C GLN A 74 -18.92 -0.88 -9.58
N TYR A 75 -17.75 -0.98 -8.94
CA TYR A 75 -16.87 -2.15 -8.97
C TYR A 75 -17.01 -3.00 -7.71
N TRP A 76 -17.39 -2.37 -6.59
CA TRP A 76 -17.51 -2.97 -5.27
C TRP A 76 -18.79 -2.46 -4.58
N PRO A 77 -19.96 -3.08 -4.85
CA PRO A 77 -21.26 -2.58 -4.40
C PRO A 77 -21.39 -2.36 -2.89
N GLU A 78 -20.78 -3.23 -2.08
CA GLU A 78 -20.78 -3.16 -0.62
C GLU A 78 -20.12 -1.87 -0.10
N PHE A 79 -19.19 -1.29 -0.89
CA PHE A 79 -18.57 -0.02 -0.56
C PHE A 79 -19.57 1.14 -0.48
N ALA A 80 -20.75 1.04 -1.10
CA ALA A 80 -21.76 2.12 -1.11
C ALA A 80 -22.34 2.44 0.27
N ALA A 81 -22.13 1.59 1.28
CA ALA A 81 -22.68 1.80 2.61
C ALA A 81 -22.23 3.13 3.24
N ASN A 82 -23.06 3.67 4.13
CA ASN A 82 -22.74 4.81 4.99
C ASN A 82 -22.28 6.09 4.24
N GLY A 83 -22.94 6.40 3.11
CA GLY A 83 -22.76 7.66 2.38
C GLY A 83 -21.56 7.68 1.43
N LYS A 84 -21.09 6.51 1.00
CA LYS A 84 -19.92 6.34 0.11
C LYS A 84 -20.31 6.05 -1.35
N GLU A 85 -21.59 6.05 -1.68
CA GLU A 85 -22.12 5.65 -2.98
C GLU A 85 -21.63 6.52 -4.15
N LYS A 86 -21.15 7.73 -3.87
CA LYS A 86 -20.59 8.66 -4.87
C LYS A 86 -19.06 8.79 -4.81
N LEU A 87 -18.39 8.13 -3.86
CA LEU A 87 -16.95 8.24 -3.73
C LEU A 87 -16.26 7.56 -4.92
N THR A 88 -15.44 8.34 -5.61
CA THR A 88 -14.77 7.95 -6.84
C THR A 88 -13.49 7.17 -6.57
N VAL A 89 -13.05 6.39 -7.56
CA VAL A 89 -11.73 5.73 -7.53
C VAL A 89 -10.62 6.75 -7.32
N ARG A 90 -10.69 7.92 -7.98
CA ARG A 90 -9.75 9.04 -7.80
C ARG A 90 -9.64 9.46 -6.34
N GLU A 91 -10.77 9.65 -5.65
CA GLU A 91 -10.80 10.09 -4.26
C GLU A 91 -10.17 9.08 -3.30
N VAL A 92 -10.35 7.78 -3.55
CA VAL A 92 -9.67 6.72 -2.80
C VAL A 92 -8.16 6.76 -3.06
N MET A 93 -7.74 6.82 -4.33
CA MET A 93 -6.31 6.79 -4.70
C MET A 93 -5.50 7.99 -4.17
N ARG A 94 -6.14 9.16 -4.01
CA ARG A 94 -5.50 10.37 -3.48
C ARG A 94 -5.64 10.54 -1.96
N HIS A 95 -6.08 9.51 -1.25
CA HIS A 95 -6.35 9.56 0.19
C HIS A 95 -7.37 10.63 0.63
N ALA A 96 -8.38 10.93 -0.21
CA ALA A 96 -9.44 11.91 0.08
C ALA A 96 -10.80 11.28 0.46
N ALA A 97 -10.90 9.95 0.48
CA ALA A 97 -12.14 9.24 0.84
C ALA A 97 -12.52 9.35 2.34
N GLY A 98 -11.64 9.88 3.19
CA GLY A 98 -11.89 10.01 4.63
C GLY A 98 -11.82 8.67 5.40
N LEU A 99 -11.20 7.63 4.83
CA LEU A 99 -11.19 6.26 5.37
C LEU A 99 -9.87 5.85 6.05
N SER A 100 -9.00 6.81 6.39
CA SER A 100 -7.69 6.51 7.01
C SER A 100 -7.77 6.05 8.47
N GLY A 101 -8.93 6.18 9.11
CA GLY A 101 -9.14 5.82 10.52
C GLY A 101 -10.23 4.77 10.70
N LEU A 102 -9.92 3.50 10.38
CA LEU A 102 -10.80 2.37 10.67
C LEU A 102 -10.75 2.05 12.16
N ARG A 103 -11.74 2.56 12.92
CA ARG A 103 -11.81 2.36 14.37
C ARG A 103 -12.12 0.91 14.72
N GLY A 104 -11.48 0.39 15.78
CA GLY A 104 -11.76 -0.93 16.33
C GLY A 104 -11.20 -2.11 15.54
N ALA A 105 -10.27 -1.86 14.61
CA ALA A 105 -9.45 -2.93 14.01
C ALA A 105 -8.35 -3.35 15.00
N SER A 106 -8.22 -4.65 15.24
CA SER A 106 -7.16 -5.28 16.02
C SER A 106 -5.89 -5.47 15.17
N GLN A 107 -4.78 -5.87 15.79
CA GLN A 107 -3.57 -6.23 15.03
C GLN A 107 -3.76 -7.50 14.19
N GLU A 108 -4.62 -8.42 14.64
CA GLU A 108 -4.96 -9.63 13.90
C GLU A 108 -5.79 -9.29 12.66
N ASP A 109 -6.75 -8.38 12.79
CA ASP A 109 -7.56 -7.89 11.66
C ASP A 109 -6.66 -7.34 10.55
N LEU A 110 -5.59 -6.61 10.89
CA LEU A 110 -4.67 -6.04 9.90
C LEU A 110 -3.95 -7.10 9.04
N LEU A 111 -3.93 -8.36 9.48
CA LEU A 111 -3.34 -9.49 8.74
C LEU A 111 -4.38 -10.26 7.92
N ASP A 112 -5.68 -9.97 8.09
CA ASP A 112 -6.78 -10.55 7.33
C ASP A 112 -7.36 -9.52 6.36
N HIS A 113 -7.00 -9.65 5.09
CA HIS A 113 -7.46 -8.72 4.06
C HIS A 113 -8.98 -8.74 3.84
N VAL A 114 -9.65 -9.87 4.07
CA VAL A 114 -11.11 -10.00 3.88
C VAL A 114 -11.82 -9.23 4.99
N VAL A 115 -11.39 -9.41 6.24
CA VAL A 115 -11.94 -8.64 7.38
C VAL A 115 -11.70 -7.14 7.19
N MET A 116 -10.51 -6.74 6.71
CA MET A 116 -10.21 -5.33 6.46
C MET A 116 -11.03 -4.75 5.32
N GLU A 117 -11.29 -5.53 4.27
CA GLU A 117 -12.20 -5.17 3.18
C GLU A 117 -13.62 -4.92 3.69
N GLU A 118 -14.19 -5.86 4.45
CA GLU A 118 -15.52 -5.74 5.05
C GLU A 118 -15.63 -4.51 5.96
N ARG A 119 -14.62 -4.29 6.81
CA ARG A 119 -14.55 -3.11 7.70
C ARG A 119 -14.48 -1.80 6.90
N LEU A 120 -13.76 -1.79 5.79
CA LEU A 120 -13.66 -0.62 4.91
C LEU A 120 -14.97 -0.35 4.18
N ALA A 121 -15.66 -1.38 3.68
CA ALA A 121 -17.00 -1.27 3.12
C ALA A 121 -18.01 -0.74 4.15
N ALA A 122 -17.98 -1.25 5.38
CA ALA A 122 -18.89 -0.83 6.44
C ALA A 122 -18.56 0.55 7.05
N ALA A 123 -17.38 1.12 6.79
CA ALA A 123 -16.97 2.38 7.41
C ALA A 123 -17.76 3.59 6.87
N ALA A 124 -18.05 4.55 7.74
CA ALA A 124 -18.47 5.89 7.35
C ALA A 124 -17.21 6.78 7.13
N PRO A 125 -17.20 7.67 6.12
CA PRO A 125 -16.12 8.64 5.96
C PRO A 125 -15.94 9.50 7.21
N GLY A 126 -14.69 9.70 7.63
CA GLY A 126 -14.34 10.56 8.74
C GLY A 126 -14.20 12.03 8.36
N ARG A 127 -13.71 12.83 9.31
CA ARG A 127 -13.49 14.30 9.16
C ARG A 127 -12.54 14.73 8.02
N LEU A 128 -11.84 13.78 7.40
CA LEU A 128 -10.91 14.01 6.30
C LEU A 128 -11.55 13.79 4.93
N LEU A 129 -12.86 13.55 4.85
CA LEU A 129 -13.57 13.48 3.58
C LEU A 129 -13.29 14.73 2.72
N GLY A 130 -12.86 14.52 1.48
CA GLY A 130 -12.46 15.55 0.52
C GLY A 130 -11.06 16.14 0.74
N LYS A 131 -10.36 15.76 1.82
CA LYS A 131 -9.02 16.26 2.17
C LYS A 131 -8.00 15.13 2.01
N PRO A 132 -6.91 15.32 1.24
CA PRO A 132 -5.81 14.37 1.24
C PRO A 132 -5.28 14.16 2.66
N ALA A 133 -5.13 12.89 3.06
CA ALA A 133 -4.60 12.46 4.34
C ALA A 133 -3.17 11.92 4.20
#